data_AF-A0A651I3R8-F1
#
_entry.id   AF-A0A651I3R8-F1
#
_cell.length_a   1.000
_cell.length_b   1.000
_cell.length_c   1.000
_cell.angle_alpha   90.00
_cell.angle_beta   90.00
_cell.angle_gamma   90.00
#
_symmetry.space_group_name_H-M   'P 1'
#
loop_
_entity.id
_entity.type
_entity.pdbx_description
1 polymer ?
#
loop_
_entity_poly.entity_id
_entity_poly.type
_entity_poly.pdbx_seq_one_letter_code
_entity_poly.pdbx_strand_id
1 'polypeptide(L)'
;MDGRYLLDTNIVIPFFNGDPGLRGKFAQSEEIYLPVIVLGELYYGAFNSSQKKANFEKIEGFKEEIFILDCDEYTAKIYGDIKNGLKEKGTPIPENDK
;
A
#
# COMPACT_ATOMS: atom_id res chain seq x y z
N MET A 1 14.25 -9.87 8.72
CA MET A 1 13.95 -10.47 7.41
C MET A 1 14.56 -9.50 6.43
N ASP A 2 15.85 -9.67 6.12
CA ASP A 2 16.62 -8.61 5.47
C ASP A 2 16.12 -8.43 4.03
N GLY A 3 15.66 -7.23 3.71
CA GLY A 3 15.06 -6.95 2.42
C GLY A 3 14.24 -5.67 2.37
N ARG A 4 13.87 -5.34 1.12
CA ARG A 4 13.05 -4.18 0.76
C ARG A 4 11.66 -4.67 0.39
N TYR A 5 10.63 -4.09 1.00
CA TYR A 5 9.25 -4.55 0.83
C TYR A 5 8.36 -3.44 0.30
N LEU A 6 7.52 -3.78 -0.68
CA LEU A 6 6.42 -2.92 -1.12
C LEU A 6 5.12 -3.40 -0.46
N LEU A 7 4.44 -2.50 0.23
CA LEU A 7 3.22 -2.84 0.96
C LEU A 7 1.97 -2.65 0.11
N ASP A 8 1.03 -3.57 0.31
CA ASP A 8 -0.33 -3.53 -0.22
C ASP A 8 -1.33 -3.19 0.90
N THR A 9 -2.53 -2.69 0.58
CA THR A 9 -3.56 -2.33 1.57
C THR A 9 -3.93 -3.48 2.48
N ASN A 10 -3.94 -4.70 1.94
CA ASN A 10 -4.22 -5.93 2.66
C ASN A 10 -3.26 -6.21 3.83
N ILE A 11 -2.04 -5.67 3.78
CA ILE A 11 -1.02 -5.83 4.84
C ILE A 11 -1.03 -4.64 5.80
N VAL A 12 -1.27 -3.44 5.30
CA VAL A 12 -1.21 -2.21 6.12
C VAL A 12 -2.37 -2.12 7.12
N ILE A 13 -3.58 -2.54 6.73
CA ILE A 13 -4.74 -2.50 7.63
C ILE A 13 -4.55 -3.43 8.85
N PRO A 14 -4.18 -4.71 8.70
CA PRO A 14 -3.86 -5.57 9.85
C PRO A 14 -2.71 -5.06 10.72
N PHE A 15 -1.69 -4.45 10.10
CA PHE A 15 -0.58 -3.83 10.84
C PHE A 15 -1.07 -2.73 11.78
N PHE A 16 -1.93 -1.82 11.30
CA PHE A 16 -2.54 -0.78 12.13
C PHE A 16 -3.46 -1.30 13.23
N ASN A 17 -4.05 -2.49 13.03
CA ASN A 17 -4.85 -3.18 14.03
C ASN A 17 -3.99 -3.91 15.08
N GLY A 18 -2.66 -3.83 14.97
CA GLY A 18 -1.74 -4.30 16.00
C GLY A 18 -1.32 -5.75 15.86
N ASP A 19 -1.34 -6.32 14.64
CA ASP A 19 -0.84 -7.67 14.41
C ASP A 19 0.65 -7.79 14.85
N PRO A 20 0.95 -8.59 15.90
CA PRO A 20 2.29 -8.67 16.46
C PRO A 20 3.28 -9.37 15.51
N GLY A 21 2.80 -10.25 14.64
CA GLY A 21 3.63 -10.92 13.64
C GLY A 21 4.08 -9.98 12.54
N LEU A 22 3.24 -9.03 12.13
CA LEU A 22 3.61 -8.00 11.16
C LEU A 22 4.57 -6.96 11.75
N ARG A 23 4.34 -6.51 13.00
CA ARG A 23 5.24 -5.55 13.66
C ARG A 23 6.67 -6.08 13.79
N GLY A 24 6.83 -7.33 14.21
CA GLY A 24 8.15 -7.96 14.31
C GLY A 24 8.86 -8.09 12.97
N LYS A 25 8.13 -8.32 11.88
CA LYS A 25 8.70 -8.38 10.53
C LYS A 25 9.13 -7.00 10.04
N PHE A 26 8.29 -5.99 10.23
CA PHE A 26 8.57 -4.61 9.83
C PHE A 26 9.80 -4.05 10.56
N ALA A 27 9.93 -4.31 11.86
CA ALA A 27 11.08 -3.89 12.65
C ALA A 27 12.41 -4.52 12.20
N GLN A 28 12.36 -5.62 11.44
CA GLN A 28 13.54 -6.28 10.89
C GLN A 28 13.70 -6.07 9.38
N SER A 29 12.88 -5.22 8.76
CA SER A 29 12.98 -4.87 7.35
C SER A 29 14.01 -3.75 7.17
N GLU A 30 14.72 -3.77 6.05
CA GLU A 30 15.71 -2.73 5.75
C GLU A 30 15.02 -1.47 5.25
N GLU A 31 14.09 -1.62 4.31
CA GLU A 31 13.28 -0.52 3.78
C GLU A 31 11.85 -0.99 3.51
N ILE A 32 10.91 -0.10 3.80
CA ILE A 32 9.49 -0.33 3.58
C ILE A 32 8.96 0.77 2.68
N TYR A 33 8.31 0.36 1.60
CA TYR A 33 7.76 1.21 0.57
C TYR A 33 6.24 1.10 0.53
N LEU A 34 5.56 2.20 0.23
CA LEU A 34 4.11 2.23 0.06
C LEU A 34 3.74 2.99 -1.22
N PRO A 35 3.01 2.36 -2.16
CA PRO A 35 2.49 3.07 -3.32
C PRO A 35 1.54 4.20 -2.89
N VAL A 36 1.60 5.34 -3.56
CA VAL A 36 0.69 6.47 -3.30
C VAL A 36 -0.79 6.10 -3.48
N ILE A 37 -1.09 5.10 -4.33
CA ILE A 37 -2.44 4.57 -4.52
C ILE A 37 -2.95 3.88 -3.25
N VAL A 38 -2.12 3.03 -2.63
CA VAL A 38 -2.41 2.36 -1.36
C VAL A 38 -2.59 3.40 -0.24
N LEU A 39 -1.76 4.45 -0.22
CA LEU A 39 -1.94 5.57 0.71
C LEU A 39 -3.31 6.27 0.52
N GLY A 40 -3.75 6.46 -0.72
CA GLY A 40 -5.08 6.98 -1.04
C GLY A 40 -6.21 6.11 -0.49
N GLU A 41 -6.09 4.79 -0.57
CA GLU A 41 -7.06 3.85 -0.01
C GLU A 41 -7.11 3.90 1.53
N LEU A 42 -5.95 4.08 2.18
CA LEU A 42 -5.88 4.27 3.63
C LEU A 42 -6.58 5.56 4.07
N TYR A 43 -6.36 6.67 3.36
CA TYR A 43 -7.06 7.93 3.65
C TYR A 43 -8.57 7.80 3.40
N TYR A 44 -8.98 7.13 2.32
CA TYR A 44 -10.39 6.85 2.07
C TYR A 44 -11.00 6.07 3.25
N GLY A 45 -10.34 5.00 3.72
CA GLY A 45 -10.76 4.24 4.89
C GLY A 45 -10.82 5.07 6.17
N ALA A 46 -9.84 5.94 6.41
CA ALA A 46 -9.84 6.86 7.55
C ALA A 46 -11.00 7.87 7.46
N PHE A 47 -11.25 8.45 6.29
CA PHE A 47 -12.30 9.44 6.14
C PHE A 47 -13.71 8.88 6.18
N ASN A 48 -13.88 7.60 5.84
CA ASN A 48 -15.15 6.88 5.92
C ASN A 48 -15.41 6.22 7.30
N SER A 49 -14.45 6.28 8.22
CA SER A 49 -14.52 5.67 9.56
C SER A 49 -15.23 6.57 10.57
N SER A 50 -15.88 5.96 11.58
CA SER A 50 -16.39 6.67 12.76
C SER A 50 -15.27 7.30 13.62
N GLN A 51 -14.04 6.80 13.49
CA GLN A 51 -12.84 7.28 14.20
C GLN A 51 -11.90 8.07 13.27
N LYS A 52 -12.46 8.95 12.43
CA LYS A 52 -11.73 9.71 11.40
C LYS A 52 -10.41 10.33 11.89
N LYS A 53 -10.44 11.10 12.98
CA LYS A 53 -9.25 11.81 13.51
C LYS A 53 -8.15 10.83 13.93
N ALA A 54 -8.50 9.82 14.73
CA ALA A 54 -7.54 8.83 15.21
C ALA A 54 -6.93 8.00 14.07
N ASN A 55 -7.72 7.63 13.06
CA ASN A 55 -7.22 6.89 11.91
C ASN A 55 -6.32 7.75 11.02
N PHE A 56 -6.65 9.02 10.83
CA PHE A 56 -5.81 9.95 10.08
C PHE A 56 -4.45 10.15 10.77
N GLU A 57 -4.44 10.40 12.09
CA GLU A 57 -3.20 10.57 12.85
C GLU A 57 -2.31 9.32 12.82
N LYS A 58 -2.90 8.11 12.84
CA LYS A 58 -2.15 6.86 12.65
C LYS A 58 -1.48 6.78 11.28
N ILE A 59 -2.17 7.18 10.22
CA ILE A 59 -1.61 7.17 8.86
C ILE A 59 -0.47 8.18 8.75
N GLU A 60 -0.65 9.39 9.28
CA GLU A 60 0.41 10.40 9.28
C GLU A 60 1.65 9.94 10.04
N GLY A 61 1.48 9.35 11.23
CA GLY A 61 2.62 8.80 11.99
C GLY A 61 3.33 7.69 11.23
N PHE A 62 2.59 6.80 10.55
CA PHE A 62 3.18 5.72 9.78
C PHE A 62 3.99 6.21 8.57
N LYS A 63 3.54 7.27 7.89
CA LYS A 63 4.25 7.86 6.74
C LYS A 63 5.66 8.34 7.08
N GLU A 64 5.91 8.71 8.33
CA GLU A 64 7.24 9.14 8.79
C GLU A 64 8.24 7.97 8.88
N GLU A 65 7.76 6.72 8.91
CA GLU A 65 8.58 5.51 9.07
C GLU A 65 8.80 4.73 7.76
N ILE A 66 8.24 5.21 6.63
CA ILE A 66 8.24 4.49 5.35
C ILE A 66 8.54 5.42 4.16
N PHE A 67 8.88 4.83 3.03
CA PHE A 67 9.06 5.55 1.77
C PHE A 67 7.79 5.50 0.91
N ILE A 68 7.24 6.67 0.58
CA ILE A 68 6.12 6.74 -0.38
C ILE A 68 6.65 6.69 -1.80
N LEU A 69 6.09 5.79 -2.62
CA LEU A 69 6.38 5.71 -4.05
C LEU A 69 5.25 6.36 -4.85
N ASP A 70 5.60 7.46 -5.53
CA ASP A 70 4.70 8.15 -6.43
C ASP A 70 4.55 7.41 -7.77
N CYS A 71 3.46 7.70 -8.47
CA CYS A 71 3.26 7.24 -9.84
C CYS A 71 3.43 8.41 -10.81
N ASP A 72 4.20 8.16 -11.88
CA ASP A 72 4.49 9.13 -12.93
C ASP A 72 4.17 8.57 -14.33
N GLU A 73 4.52 9.32 -15.38
CA GLU A 73 4.29 8.91 -16.76
C GLU A 73 5.00 7.59 -17.10
N TYR A 74 6.19 7.35 -16.54
CA TYR A 74 6.92 6.10 -16.76
C TYR A 74 6.17 4.91 -16.15
N THR A 75 5.72 5.05 -14.90
CA THR A 75 4.90 4.07 -14.19
C THR A 75 3.61 3.75 -14.97
N ALA A 76 2.95 4.79 -15.49
CA ALA A 76 1.71 4.65 -16.27
C ALA A 76 1.92 3.85 -17.57
N LYS A 77 3.05 4.04 -18.25
CA LYS A 77 3.40 3.27 -19.47
C LYS A 77 3.56 1.78 -19.16
N ILE A 78 4.31 1.46 -18.11
CA ILE A 78 4.53 0.07 -17.67
C ILE A 78 3.22 -0.59 -17.26
N TYR A 79 2.36 0.12 -16.51
CA TYR A 79 1.03 -0.36 -16.15
C TYR A 79 0.19 -0.73 -17.38
N GLY A 80 0.16 0.16 -18.38
CA GLY A 80 -0.61 -0.05 -19.62
C GLY A 80 -0.17 -1.30 -20.39
N ASP A 81 1.15 -1.49 -20.52
CA ASP A 81 1.73 -2.67 -21.18
C ASP A 81 1.36 -3.98 -20.45
N ILE A 82 1.54 -4.01 -19.13
CA ILE A 82 1.20 -5.18 -18.30
C ILE A 82 -0.30 -5.50 -18.42
N LYS A 83 -1.18 -4.49 -18.31
CA LYS A 83 -2.64 -4.68 -18.37
C LYS A 83 -3.09 -5.19 -19.73
N ASN A 84 -2.50 -4.69 -20.82
CA ASN A 84 -2.78 -5.21 -22.15
C ASN A 84 -2.35 -6.68 -22.27
N GLY A 85 -1.14 -7.01 -21.82
CA GLY A 85 -0.64 -8.38 -21.84
C GLY A 85 -1.50 -9.35 -21.02
N LEU A 86 -2.05 -8.92 -19.88
CA LEU A 86 -2.98 -9.72 -19.07
C LEU A 86 -4.32 -9.95 -19.79
N LYS A 87 -4.84 -8.93 -20.46
CA LYS A 87 -6.07 -9.03 -21.26
C LYS A 87 -5.90 -10.01 -22.42
N GLU A 88 -4.80 -9.93 -23.15
CA GLU A 88 -4.48 -10.83 -24.27
C GLU A 88 -4.34 -12.30 -23.81
N LYS A 89 -3.83 -12.52 -22.60
CA LYS A 89 -3.72 -13.85 -21.98
C LYS A 89 -5.05 -14.39 -21.39
N GLY A 90 -6.12 -13.60 -21.42
CA GLY A 90 -7.41 -13.97 -20.84
C GLY A 90 -7.41 -14.00 -19.30
N THR A 91 -6.46 -13.31 -18.65
CA THR A 91 -6.34 -13.22 -17.19
C THR A 91 -6.44 -11.77 -16.71
N PRO A 92 -7.58 -11.09 -16.92
CA PRO A 92 -7.74 -9.72 -16.46
C PRO A 92 -7.70 -9.65 -14.93
N ILE A 93 -7.01 -8.64 -14.40
CA ILE A 93 -6.97 -8.30 -12.97
C ILE A 93 -7.81 -7.03 -12.77
N PRO A 94 -8.53 -6.88 -11.63
CA PRO A 94 -9.23 -5.65 -11.27
C PRO A 94 -8.33 -4.40 -11.30
N GLU A 95 -8.93 -3.20 -11.42
CA GLU A 95 -8.17 -1.96 -11.60
C GLU A 95 -7.39 -1.53 -10.34
N ASN A 96 -7.99 -1.73 -9.17
CA ASN A 96 -7.37 -1.72 -7.86
C ASN A 96 -7.80 -3.02 -7.16
N ASP A 97 -6.96 -3.56 -6.28
CA ASP A 97 -7.10 -4.88 -5.63
C ASP A 97 -8.37 -5.02 -4.75
N LYS A 98 -9.54 -5.08 -5.40
CA LYS A 98 -10.84 -5.42 -4.80
C LYS A 98 -11.52 -6.56 -5.55
#